data_AF-A0A2V3IJ87-F1
#
_entry.id   AF-A0A2V3IJ87-F1
#
_cell.length_a   1.000
_cell.length_b   1.000
_cell.length_c   1.000
_cell.angle_alpha   90.00
_cell.angle_beta   90.00
_cell.angle_gamma   90.00
#
_symmetry.space_group_name_H-M   'P 1'
#
loop_
_entity.id
_entity.type
_entity.pdbx_description
1 polymer ?
#
loop_
_entity_poly.entity_id
_entity_poly.type
_entity_poly.pdbx_seq_one_letter_code
_entity_poly.pdbx_strand_id
1 'polypeptide(L)'
;MKNKHMETFLMDLFERVAFICDARLTRFDLFHAHLFFNGEHNALGVLFHAKEYPARNEQMPYDLGYCQRGSDLEVCCTSMKRRNVVWVFGQTGLALIEPFARAPFFTVFEDEFGVSVADFFYFTSGVNQGLHVVPFR
;
A
#
# COMPACT_ATOMS: atom_id res chain seq x y z
N MET A 1 -8.45 10.50 -23.42
CA MET A 1 -9.55 9.91 -22.61
C MET A 1 -8.90 9.12 -21.49
N LYS A 2 -9.17 9.46 -20.23
CA LYS A 2 -8.79 8.58 -19.11
C LYS A 2 -9.47 7.23 -19.31
N ASN A 3 -8.73 6.13 -19.16
CA ASN A 3 -9.28 4.79 -19.30
C ASN A 3 -10.14 4.48 -18.06
N LYS A 4 -11.39 4.94 -18.09
CA LYS A 4 -12.34 4.86 -16.97
C LYS A 4 -12.50 3.44 -16.42
N HIS A 5 -12.38 2.43 -17.28
CA HIS A 5 -12.47 1.02 -16.85
C HIS A 5 -11.29 0.61 -15.97
N MET A 6 -10.08 1.05 -16.30
CA MET A 6 -8.89 0.76 -15.50
C MET A 6 -8.93 1.48 -14.15
N GLU A 7 -9.36 2.75 -14.16
CA GLU A 7 -9.52 3.54 -12.92
C GLU A 7 -10.56 2.88 -12.00
N THR A 8 -11.72 2.49 -12.52
CA THR A 8 -12.75 1.78 -11.74
C THR A 8 -12.24 0.44 -11.22
N PHE A 9 -11.58 -0.36 -12.05
CA PHE A 9 -11.02 -1.65 -11.62
C PHE A 9 -10.02 -1.50 -10.46
N LEU A 10 -9.11 -0.52 -10.55
CA LEU A 10 -8.14 -0.27 -9.49
C LEU A 10 -8.81 0.27 -8.23
N MET A 11 -9.82 1.14 -8.35
CA MET A 11 -10.61 1.59 -7.19
C MET A 11 -11.31 0.41 -6.48
N ASP A 12 -11.95 -0.49 -7.24
CA ASP A 12 -12.54 -1.71 -6.68
C ASP A 12 -11.50 -2.60 -5.99
N LEU A 13 -10.27 -2.61 -6.50
CA LEU A 13 -9.15 -3.34 -5.91
C LEU A 13 -8.77 -2.76 -4.54
N PHE A 14 -8.68 -1.43 -4.41
CA PHE A 14 -8.47 -0.74 -3.13
C PHE A 14 -9.57 -1.09 -2.13
N GLU A 15 -10.84 -1.10 -2.54
CA GLU A 15 -11.96 -1.49 -1.66
C GLU A 15 -11.86 -2.94 -1.19
N ARG A 16 -11.50 -3.87 -2.08
CA ARG A 16 -11.29 -5.29 -1.73
C ARG A 16 -10.13 -5.49 -0.77
N VAL A 17 -9.02 -4.78 -0.98
CA VAL A 17 -7.88 -4.83 -0.06
C VAL A 17 -8.24 -4.25 1.30
N ALA A 18 -9.04 -3.18 1.34
CA ALA A 18 -9.54 -2.60 2.59
C ALA A 18 -10.30 -3.66 3.40
N PHE A 19 -11.21 -4.38 2.73
CA PHE A 19 -11.95 -5.48 3.34
C PHE A 19 -11.04 -6.61 3.82
N ILE A 20 -10.07 -7.07 3.00
CA ILE A 20 -9.14 -8.15 3.36
C ILE A 20 -8.29 -7.79 4.58
N CYS A 21 -7.93 -6.52 4.74
CA CYS A 21 -7.06 -6.07 5.82
C CYS A 21 -7.81 -5.55 7.05
N ASP A 22 -9.15 -5.53 7.03
CA ASP A 22 -9.95 -4.79 8.03
C ASP A 22 -9.49 -3.31 8.15
N ALA A 23 -9.20 -2.70 7.00
CA ALA A 23 -8.72 -1.33 6.87
C ALA A 23 -9.83 -0.42 6.34
N ARG A 24 -9.65 0.89 6.48
CA ARG A 24 -10.56 1.89 5.91
C ARG A 24 -9.83 2.66 4.80
N LEU A 25 -10.50 3.05 3.73
CA LEU A 25 -9.90 3.97 2.76
C LEU A 25 -9.88 5.38 3.37
N THR A 26 -8.74 5.76 3.95
CA THR A 26 -8.53 7.08 4.56
C THR A 26 -7.12 7.56 4.25
N ARG A 27 -6.76 8.81 4.58
CA ARG A 27 -5.36 9.27 4.40
C ARG A 27 -4.31 8.47 5.20
N PHE A 28 -4.74 7.66 6.17
CA PHE A 28 -3.87 6.90 7.06
C PHE A 28 -3.88 5.41 6.77
N ASP A 29 -5.06 4.86 6.55
CA ASP A 29 -5.25 3.47 6.13
C ASP A 29 -5.43 3.39 4.61
N LEU A 30 -4.65 2.51 3.97
CA LEU A 30 -4.80 2.10 2.57
C LEU A 30 -5.08 3.25 1.58
N PHE A 31 -4.17 4.22 1.53
CA PHE A 31 -4.28 5.33 0.58
C PHE A 31 -3.35 5.21 -0.62
N HIS A 32 -2.40 4.27 -0.59
CA HIS A 32 -1.45 4.06 -1.66
C HIS A 32 -1.09 2.58 -1.87
N ALA A 33 -0.53 2.31 -3.04
CA ALA A 33 0.04 1.02 -3.42
C ALA A 33 1.22 1.23 -4.39
N HIS A 34 2.18 0.32 -4.36
CA HIS A 34 3.39 0.39 -5.16
C HIS A 34 3.28 -0.58 -6.34
N LEU A 35 3.42 -0.05 -7.56
CA LEU A 35 3.61 -0.85 -8.77
C LEU A 35 5.08 -1.27 -8.83
N PHE A 36 5.34 -2.58 -8.93
CA PHE A 36 6.68 -3.14 -9.08
C PHE A 36 6.77 -4.02 -10.33
N PHE A 37 7.97 -4.10 -10.89
CA PHE A 37 8.29 -5.01 -11.99
C PHE A 37 9.40 -5.98 -11.58
N ASN A 38 9.09 -7.27 -11.60
CA ASN A 38 10.05 -8.35 -11.40
C ASN A 38 10.64 -8.77 -12.75
N GLY A 39 11.92 -8.43 -12.97
CA GLY A 39 12.61 -8.74 -14.22
C GLY A 39 12.94 -10.22 -14.42
N GLU A 40 13.15 -10.97 -13.34
CA GLU A 40 13.48 -12.40 -13.40
C GLU A 40 12.30 -13.25 -13.90
N HIS A 41 11.08 -12.87 -13.50
CA HIS A 41 9.84 -13.55 -13.86
C HIS A 41 9.03 -12.82 -14.93
N ASN A 42 9.52 -11.67 -15.41
CA ASN A 42 8.81 -10.76 -16.32
C ASN A 42 7.36 -10.47 -15.84
N ALA A 43 7.23 -10.18 -14.55
CA ALA A 43 5.93 -10.03 -13.88
C ALA A 43 5.75 -8.60 -13.36
N LEU A 44 4.61 -8.00 -13.69
CA LEU A 44 4.17 -6.75 -13.12
C LEU A 44 3.24 -7.03 -11.94
N GLY A 45 3.38 -6.32 -10.84
CA GLY A 45 2.53 -6.49 -9.66
C GLY A 45 2.34 -5.21 -8.87
N VAL A 46 1.39 -5.25 -7.94
CA VAL A 46 1.01 -4.14 -7.08
C VAL A 46 1.06 -4.61 -5.63
N LEU A 47 1.80 -3.89 -4.79
CA LEU A 47 1.87 -4.09 -3.35
C LEU A 47 1.05 -2.99 -2.65
N PHE A 48 0.07 -3.39 -1.85
CA PHE A 48 -0.78 -2.49 -1.08
C PHE A 48 -0.33 -2.45 0.38
N HIS A 49 -0.34 -1.24 0.96
CA HIS A 49 -0.10 -1.02 2.39
C HIS A 49 -1.37 -0.50 3.06
N ALA A 50 -2.04 -1.37 3.81
CA ALA A 50 -3.42 -1.13 4.22
C ALA A 50 -3.61 -0.41 5.56
N LYS A 51 -2.59 -0.36 6.42
CA LYS A 51 -2.73 0.14 7.79
C LYS A 51 -1.92 1.41 8.03
N GLU A 52 -2.42 2.27 8.91
CA GLU A 52 -1.74 3.44 9.44
C GLU A 52 -0.39 3.11 10.10
N TYR A 53 0.54 4.05 10.03
CA TYR A 53 1.80 3.99 10.76
C TYR A 53 1.82 5.03 11.86
N PRO A 54 2.31 4.69 13.08
CA PRO A 54 2.57 5.69 14.11
C PRO A 54 3.42 6.83 13.60
N ALA A 55 3.19 8.04 14.12
CA ALA A 55 4.05 9.17 13.83
C ALA A 55 5.50 8.90 14.24
N ARG A 56 6.43 9.47 13.47
CA ARG A 56 7.87 9.36 13.72
C ARG A 56 8.22 9.94 15.10
N ASN A 57 8.82 9.12 15.96
CA ASN A 57 9.31 9.50 17.28
C ASN A 57 10.47 8.57 17.70
N GLU A 58 10.90 8.60 18.96
CA GLU A 58 11.99 7.75 19.46
C GLU A 58 11.64 6.25 19.39
N GLN A 59 10.36 5.89 19.58
CA GLN A 59 9.86 4.52 19.53
C GLN A 59 9.56 4.03 18.09
N MET A 60 9.30 4.96 17.17
CA MET A 60 9.08 4.73 15.74
C MET A 60 10.04 5.62 14.93
N PRO A 61 11.33 5.27 14.84
CA PRO A 61 12.35 6.15 14.24
C PRO A 61 12.39 6.13 12.70
N TYR A 62 11.48 5.40 12.06
CA TYR A 62 11.45 5.20 10.61
C TYR A 62 10.79 6.38 9.89
N ASP A 63 11.37 6.82 8.76
CA ASP A 63 10.76 7.85 7.93
C ASP A 63 9.95 7.24 6.78
N LEU A 64 8.63 7.14 6.97
CA LEU A 64 7.67 6.60 5.99
C LEU A 64 6.89 7.71 5.27
N GLY A 65 7.39 8.96 5.34
CA GLY A 65 6.84 10.09 4.62
C GLY A 65 5.39 10.41 4.98
N TYR A 66 4.54 10.56 3.95
CA TYR A 66 3.15 11.00 4.13
C TYR A 66 2.31 10.03 4.96
N CYS A 67 2.66 8.74 4.97
CA CYS A 67 1.88 7.69 5.63
C CYS A 67 1.80 7.82 7.15
N GLN A 68 2.76 8.50 7.76
CA GLN A 68 2.87 8.65 9.23
C GLN A 68 2.67 10.09 9.70
N ARG A 69 2.58 11.05 8.78
CA ARG A 69 2.58 12.47 9.13
C ARG A 69 1.27 12.85 9.84
N GLY A 70 1.38 13.20 11.12
CA GLY A 70 0.25 13.60 11.95
C GLY A 70 -0.63 12.43 12.40
N SER A 71 -0.11 11.19 12.37
CA SER A 71 -0.77 10.03 12.96
C SER A 71 -0.76 10.13 14.48
N ASP A 72 -1.89 9.81 15.11
CA ASP A 72 -2.03 9.68 16.56
C ASP A 72 -1.96 8.21 17.02
N LEU A 73 -1.60 7.29 16.12
CA LEU A 73 -1.53 5.87 16.43
C LEU A 73 -0.35 5.56 17.35
N GLU A 74 -0.62 4.88 18.47
CA GLU A 74 0.42 4.41 19.37
C GLU A 74 1.03 3.08 18.91
N VAL A 75 2.35 2.92 19.13
CA VAL A 75 3.14 1.73 18.75
C VAL A 75 2.64 0.43 19.39
N CYS A 76 1.91 0.51 20.50
CA CYS A 76 1.52 -0.62 21.35
C CYS A 76 0.29 -1.41 20.89
N CYS A 77 -0.58 -0.81 20.07
CA CYS A 77 -2.01 -1.01 20.33
C CYS A 77 -2.82 -1.63 19.17
N THR A 78 -2.20 -2.01 18.06
CA THR A 78 -2.91 -2.62 16.92
C THR A 78 -2.08 -3.72 16.23
N SER A 79 -2.74 -4.81 15.83
CA SER A 79 -2.10 -5.88 15.05
C SER A 79 -1.84 -5.40 13.62
N MET A 80 -0.55 -5.29 13.27
CA MET A 80 -0.09 -4.80 11.96
C MET A 80 0.24 -5.91 10.96
N LYS A 81 -0.04 -7.17 11.29
CA LYS A 81 0.31 -8.33 10.44
C LYS A 81 -0.48 -8.34 9.13
N ARG A 82 -1.73 -7.88 9.16
CA ARG A 82 -2.65 -7.86 8.01
C ARG A 82 -2.62 -6.52 7.30
N ARG A 83 -1.49 -6.21 6.67
CA ARG A 83 -1.31 -4.91 5.99
C ARG A 83 -0.73 -4.98 4.58
N ASN A 84 -0.10 -6.09 4.22
CA ASN A 84 0.56 -6.25 2.93
C ASN A 84 -0.32 -7.15 2.07
N VAL A 85 -0.84 -6.60 0.98
CA VAL A 85 -1.55 -7.40 -0.02
C VAL A 85 -0.87 -7.22 -1.34
N VAL A 86 -0.64 -8.31 -2.06
CA VAL A 86 -0.05 -8.30 -3.39
C VAL A 86 -1.07 -8.77 -4.42
N TRP A 87 -1.07 -8.10 -5.56
CA TRP A 87 -1.72 -8.55 -6.77
C TRP A 87 -0.70 -8.61 -7.90
N VAL A 88 -0.70 -9.69 -8.68
CA VAL A 88 0.16 -9.82 -9.86
C VAL A 88 -0.71 -9.78 -11.09
N PHE A 89 -0.31 -9.01 -12.11
CA PHE A 89 -1.09 -8.86 -13.33
C PHE A 89 -1.28 -10.22 -14.02
N GLY A 90 -2.50 -10.48 -14.50
CA GLY A 90 -2.90 -11.76 -15.06
C GLY A 90 -3.33 -12.81 -14.03
N GLN A 91 -3.17 -12.55 -12.73
CA GLN A 91 -3.71 -13.39 -11.67
C GLN A 91 -5.09 -12.91 -11.23
N THR A 92 -5.95 -13.86 -10.84
CA THR A 92 -7.33 -13.59 -10.38
C THR A 92 -7.43 -13.32 -8.89
N GLY A 93 -6.39 -13.66 -8.11
CA GLY A 93 -6.39 -13.60 -6.66
C GLY A 93 -5.54 -12.46 -6.09
N LEU A 94 -5.94 -12.01 -4.89
CA LEU A 94 -5.14 -11.17 -4.00
C LEU A 94 -4.44 -12.06 -2.97
N ALA A 95 -3.14 -11.82 -2.75
CA ALA A 95 -2.36 -12.54 -1.74
C ALA A 95 -2.12 -11.65 -0.52
N LEU A 96 -2.66 -12.02 0.64
CA LEU A 96 -2.31 -11.41 1.92
C LEU A 96 -0.97 -11.98 2.40
N ILE A 97 -0.02 -11.10 2.70
CA ILE A 97 1.33 -11.47 3.15
C ILE A 97 1.51 -11.06 4.61
N GLU A 98 1.70 -12.07 5.46
CA GLU A 98 1.95 -11.91 6.90
C GLU A 98 3.39 -12.35 7.22
N PRO A 99 4.38 -11.44 7.15
CA PRO A 99 5.77 -11.81 7.44
C PRO A 99 5.95 -12.11 8.92
N PHE A 100 6.87 -13.03 9.22
CA PHE A 100 7.24 -13.32 10.61
C PHE A 100 8.27 -12.30 11.10
N ALA A 101 7.98 -11.65 12.24
CA ALA A 101 8.92 -10.81 13.00
C ALA A 101 9.72 -9.78 12.16
N ARG A 102 9.00 -8.91 11.43
CA ARG A 102 9.61 -7.89 10.56
C ARG A 102 9.38 -6.47 11.05
N ALA A 103 10.40 -5.62 10.96
CA ALA A 103 10.34 -4.21 11.31
C ALA A 103 10.40 -3.29 10.07
N PRO A 104 9.75 -2.12 10.12
CA PRO A 104 8.75 -1.74 11.12
C PRO A 104 7.42 -2.47 10.86
N PHE A 105 6.75 -2.90 11.93
CA PHE A 105 5.34 -3.33 11.87
C PHE A 105 4.94 -4.29 10.73
N PHE A 106 5.75 -5.33 10.50
CA PHE A 106 5.48 -6.36 9.48
C PHE A 106 5.39 -5.83 8.04
N THR A 107 5.91 -4.63 7.76
CA THR A 107 5.84 -4.01 6.44
C THR A 107 6.77 -4.71 5.47
N VAL A 108 6.21 -5.27 4.40
CA VAL A 108 6.96 -5.76 3.23
C VAL A 108 7.29 -4.55 2.36
N PHE A 109 8.50 -4.48 1.81
CA PHE A 109 8.89 -3.40 0.91
C PHE A 109 8.75 -3.87 -0.55
N GLU A 110 8.42 -2.94 -1.42
CA GLU A 110 8.19 -3.19 -2.84
C GLU A 110 9.46 -3.64 -3.58
N ASP A 111 10.63 -3.20 -3.11
CA ASP A 111 11.95 -3.54 -3.68
C ASP A 111 12.30 -5.03 -3.54
N GLU A 112 11.64 -5.74 -2.61
CA GLU A 112 11.76 -7.19 -2.45
C GLU A 112 11.09 -7.97 -3.59
N PHE A 113 10.13 -7.35 -4.28
CA PHE A 113 9.46 -7.98 -5.41
C PHE A 113 10.11 -7.63 -6.75
N GLY A 114 10.90 -6.56 -6.81
CA GLY A 114 11.57 -6.11 -8.03
C GLY A 114 11.81 -4.61 -8.03
N VAL A 115 11.88 -4.01 -9.21
CA VAL A 115 12.07 -2.57 -9.35
C VAL A 115 10.74 -1.86 -9.20
N SER A 116 10.66 -0.91 -8.28
CA SER A 116 9.48 -0.03 -8.15
C SER A 116 9.35 0.84 -9.40
N VAL A 117 8.15 0.92 -9.96
CA VAL A 117 7.86 1.58 -11.24
C VAL A 117 7.00 2.82 -11.05
N ALA A 118 6.02 2.75 -10.16
CA ALA A 118 5.09 3.85 -9.91
C ALA A 118 4.37 3.68 -8.59
N ASP A 119 3.82 4.78 -8.07
CA ASP A 119 2.85 4.76 -7.00
C ASP A 119 1.44 4.97 -7.53
N PHE A 120 0.50 4.23 -6.94
CA PHE A 120 -0.92 4.45 -7.06
C PHE A 120 -1.41 5.10 -5.77
N PHE A 121 -2.02 6.27 -5.89
CA PHE A 121 -2.63 6.98 -4.78
C PHE A 121 -4.15 7.03 -4.97
N TYR A 122 -4.89 6.63 -3.95
CA TYR A 122 -6.34 6.83 -3.87
C TYR A 122 -6.69 8.25 -3.40
N PHE A 123 -5.74 8.95 -2.77
CA PHE A 123 -5.91 10.29 -2.25
C PHE A 123 -4.80 11.22 -2.74
N THR A 124 -5.14 12.47 -3.04
CA THR A 124 -4.19 13.53 -3.35
C THR A 124 -4.20 14.56 -2.22
N SER A 125 -3.05 14.79 -1.58
CA SER A 125 -2.92 15.70 -0.43
C SER A 125 -3.94 15.42 0.69
N GLY A 126 -4.26 14.15 0.91
CA GLY A 126 -5.23 13.70 1.93
C GLY A 126 -6.70 13.88 1.55
N VAL A 127 -7.00 14.37 0.35
CA VAL A 127 -8.36 14.49 -0.18
C VAL A 127 -8.62 13.36 -1.17
N ASN A 128 -9.77 12.69 -1.08
CA ASN A 128 -10.16 11.68 -2.05
C ASN A 128 -10.44 12.40 -3.39
N GLN A 129 -9.56 12.19 -4.36
CA GLN A 129 -9.69 12.72 -5.71
C GLN A 129 -9.77 11.58 -6.76
N GLY A 130 -9.96 10.34 -6.29
CA GLY A 130 -9.87 9.13 -7.09
C GLY A 130 -8.44 8.65 -7.27
N LEU A 131 -8.23 7.76 -8.24
CA LEU A 131 -6.93 7.16 -8.50
C LEU A 131 -5.97 8.12 -9.22
N HIS A 132 -4.75 8.25 -8.69
CA HIS A 132 -3.63 8.95 -9.30
C HIS A 132 -2.43 8.01 -9.43
N VAL A 133 -1.73 8.10 -10.56
CA VAL A 133 -0.52 7.31 -10.82
C VAL A 133 0.67 8.25 -10.92
N VAL A 134 1.71 7.99 -10.14
CA VAL A 134 2.95 8.75 -10.14
C VAL A 134 4.09 7.81 -10.54
N PRO A 135 4.57 7.87 -11.80
CA PRO A 135 5.70 7.04 -12.22
C PRO A 135 6.99 7.52 -11.58
N PHE A 136 7.83 6.57 -11.19
CA PHE A 136 9.21 6.84 -10.81
C PHE A 136 10.02 7.12 -12.08
N ARG A 137 10.88 8.14 -12.01
CA ARG A 137 11.71 8.60 -13.13
C ARG A 137 13.08 7.95 -13.09
#